data_AF-L8Y700-F1
#
_entry.id   AF-L8Y700-F1
#
_cell.length_a   1.000
_cell.length_b   1.000
_cell.length_c   1.000
_cell.angle_alpha   90.00
_cell.angle_beta   90.00
_cell.angle_gamma   90.00
#
_symmetry.space_group_name_H-M   'P 1'
#
loop_
_entity.id
_entity.type
_entity.pdbx_description
1 polymer ?
#
loop_
_entity_poly.entity_id
_entity_poly.type
_entity_poly.pdbx_seq_one_letter_code
_entity_poly.pdbx_strand_id
1 'polypeptide(L)'
;MAPRSAVPAAALRFWSILPCLFLLQAEASQPREESLYLWIDAHQARVLIGFEEDILIVSEGKMAPFTHDFRKAQQRMPAIPVNIHSMNFTWQAAGQFGFLKNGI
;
A
#
# COMPACT_ATOMS: atom_id res chain seq x y z
N MET A 1 -34.38 -58.57 -1.62
CA MET A 1 -34.56 -57.11 -1.48
C MET A 1 -33.42 -56.57 -0.64
N ALA A 2 -32.42 -55.92 -1.26
CA ALA A 2 -31.45 -55.01 -0.64
C ALA A 2 -30.48 -54.51 -1.73
N PRO A 3 -30.52 -53.23 -2.16
CA PRO A 3 -29.54 -52.71 -3.10
C PRO A 3 -28.23 -52.40 -2.36
N ARG A 4 -27.12 -52.96 -2.85
CA ARG A 4 -25.76 -52.62 -2.40
C ARG A 4 -25.40 -51.24 -2.96
N SER A 5 -25.43 -50.23 -2.10
CA SER A 5 -25.00 -48.88 -2.42
C SER A 5 -23.48 -48.85 -2.66
N ALA A 6 -23.08 -48.81 -3.93
CA ALA A 6 -21.72 -48.46 -4.31
C ALA A 6 -21.57 -46.94 -4.13
N VAL A 7 -20.98 -46.53 -3.00
CA VAL A 7 -20.54 -45.14 -2.80
C VAL A 7 -19.46 -44.86 -3.85
N PRO A 8 -19.65 -43.91 -4.78
CA PRO A 8 -18.68 -43.70 -5.84
C PRO A 8 -17.44 -43.04 -5.23
N ALA A 9 -16.29 -43.67 -5.39
CA ALA A 9 -14.97 -43.14 -4.99
C ALA A 9 -14.66 -41.74 -5.55
N ALA A 10 -15.44 -41.27 -6.53
CA ALA A 10 -15.41 -39.90 -7.05
C ALA A 10 -15.80 -38.86 -5.97
N ALA A 11 -16.78 -39.15 -5.11
CA ALA A 11 -17.27 -38.19 -4.11
C ALA A 11 -16.19 -37.79 -3.08
N LEU A 12 -15.33 -38.76 -2.70
CA LEU A 12 -14.22 -38.54 -1.77
C LEU A 12 -13.11 -37.67 -2.36
N ARG A 13 -12.83 -37.76 -3.67
CA ARG A 13 -11.80 -36.91 -4.30
C ARG A 13 -12.23 -35.45 -4.40
N PHE A 14 -13.50 -35.18 -4.65
CA PHE A 14 -14.01 -33.79 -4.68
C PHE A 14 -13.92 -33.11 -3.31
N TRP A 15 -14.10 -33.86 -2.21
CA TRP A 15 -14.01 -33.34 -0.85
C TRP A 15 -12.60 -32.94 -0.41
N SER A 16 -11.55 -33.50 -1.00
CA SER A 16 -10.17 -33.13 -0.70
C SER A 16 -9.64 -32.01 -1.60
N ILE A 17 -10.14 -31.92 -2.83
CA ILE A 17 -9.70 -30.90 -3.80
C ILE A 17 -10.36 -29.54 -3.51
N LEU A 18 -11.65 -29.53 -3.15
CA LEU A 18 -12.36 -28.28 -2.80
C LEU A 18 -11.64 -27.44 -1.72
N PRO A 19 -11.28 -28.00 -0.53
CA PRO A 19 -10.63 -27.22 0.51
C PRO A 19 -9.20 -26.81 0.12
N CYS A 20 -8.46 -27.61 -0.65
CA CYS A 20 -7.14 -27.24 -1.15
C CYS A 20 -7.23 -26.05 -2.13
N LEU A 21 -8.20 -26.05 -3.05
CA LEU A 21 -8.44 -24.92 -3.94
C LEU A 21 -8.87 -23.66 -3.18
N PHE A 22 -9.68 -23.82 -2.13
CA PHE A 22 -10.11 -22.71 -1.28
C PHE A 22 -8.95 -22.08 -0.49
N LEU A 23 -8.06 -22.91 0.06
CA LEU A 23 -6.85 -22.44 0.76
C LEU A 23 -5.90 -21.71 -0.20
N LEU A 24 -5.76 -22.20 -1.44
CA LEU A 24 -4.89 -21.60 -2.45
C LEU A 24 -5.46 -20.27 -2.97
N GLN A 25 -6.79 -20.13 -3.02
CA GLN A 25 -7.44 -18.88 -3.38
C GLN A 25 -7.32 -17.82 -2.27
N ALA A 26 -7.26 -18.22 -1.00
CA ALA A 26 -7.05 -17.31 0.13
C ALA A 26 -5.66 -16.64 0.10
N GLU A 27 -4.62 -17.38 -0.28
CA GLU A 27 -3.27 -16.84 -0.51
C GLU A 27 -3.22 -15.92 -1.74
N ALA A 28 -3.91 -16.29 -2.82
CA ALA A 28 -3.95 -15.50 -4.05
C ALA A 28 -4.83 -14.24 -3.95
N SER A 29 -5.62 -14.11 -2.89
CA SER A 29 -6.53 -12.99 -2.63
C SER A 29 -5.98 -12.02 -1.59
N GLN A 30 -4.68 -12.04 -1.27
CA GLN A 30 -4.08 -10.83 -0.75
C GLN A 30 -4.11 -9.81 -1.89
N PRO A 31 -4.87 -8.70 -1.75
CA PRO A 31 -4.65 -7.59 -2.65
C PRO A 31 -3.18 -7.26 -2.46
N ARG A 32 -2.38 -7.38 -3.51
CA ARG A 32 -1.09 -6.73 -3.58
C ARG A 32 -1.43 -5.25 -3.57
N GLU A 33 -1.71 -4.72 -2.39
CA GLU A 33 -2.02 -3.32 -2.21
C GLU A 33 -0.83 -2.60 -2.79
N GLU A 34 -1.10 -1.85 -3.86
CA GLU A 34 -0.17 -0.96 -4.50
C GLU A 34 0.25 0.04 -3.42
N SER A 35 1.30 -0.32 -2.70
CA SER A 35 1.66 0.33 -1.46
C SER A 35 2.61 1.44 -1.82
N LEU A 36 2.00 2.57 -2.17
CA LEU A 36 2.71 3.82 -2.41
C LEU A 36 3.03 4.46 -1.07
N TYR A 37 4.31 4.75 -0.89
CA TYR A 37 4.82 5.56 0.20
C TYR A 37 5.45 6.82 -0.38
N LEU A 38 5.21 7.96 0.26
CA LEU A 38 5.82 9.24 -0.06
C LEU A 38 6.11 9.95 1.26
N TRP A 39 7.36 10.37 1.44
CA TRP A 39 7.80 11.03 2.66
C TRP A 39 8.95 12.01 2.41
N ILE A 40 9.19 12.86 3.39
CA ILE A 40 10.40 13.67 3.48
C ILE A 40 11.30 13.00 4.51
N ASP A 41 12.54 12.72 4.15
CA ASP A 41 13.49 12.06 5.05
C ASP A 41 13.81 12.92 6.27
N ALA A 42 14.16 12.28 7.39
CA ALA A 42 14.50 12.94 8.64
C ALA A 42 15.58 14.03 8.51
N HIS A 43 16.57 13.84 7.63
CA HIS A 43 17.62 14.83 7.42
C HIS A 43 17.08 16.07 6.67
N GLN A 44 16.28 15.87 5.62
CA GLN A 44 15.59 16.97 4.92
C GLN A 44 14.59 17.69 5.82
N ALA A 45 13.88 16.96 6.70
CA ALA A 45 12.97 17.52 7.70
C ALA A 45 13.72 18.39 8.72
N ARG A 46 14.91 17.95 9.17
CA ARG A 46 15.76 18.72 10.08
C ARG A 46 16.17 20.06 9.48
N VAL A 47 16.53 20.09 8.20
CA VAL A 47 16.88 21.34 7.50
C VAL A 47 15.66 22.26 7.33
N LEU A 48 14.48 21.69 7.11
CA LEU A 48 13.26 22.47 6.83
C LEU A 48 12.57 23.01 8.07
N ILE A 49 12.39 22.18 9.10
CA ILE A 49 11.58 22.50 10.30
C ILE A 49 12.34 22.32 11.62
N GLY A 50 13.61 21.88 11.59
CA GLY A 50 14.45 21.71 12.78
C GLY A 50 14.25 20.38 13.52
N PHE A 51 13.35 19.52 13.05
CA PHE A 51 13.06 18.20 13.63
C PHE A 51 13.59 17.09 12.74
N GLU A 52 14.36 16.17 13.31
CA GLU A 52 14.98 15.05 12.61
C GLU A 52 14.08 13.80 12.67
N GLU A 53 12.93 13.88 11.99
CA GLU A 53 11.93 12.82 11.93
C GLU A 53 11.36 12.73 10.50
N ASP A 54 11.03 11.51 10.06
CA ASP A 54 10.42 11.31 8.75
C ASP A 54 9.01 11.92 8.72
N ILE A 55 8.73 12.73 7.70
CA ILE A 55 7.41 13.33 7.49
C ILE A 55 6.67 12.49 6.43
N LEU A 56 5.83 11.56 6.88
CA LEU A 56 5.00 10.74 6.01
C LEU A 56 3.86 11.57 5.38
N ILE A 57 3.78 11.58 4.06
CA ILE A 57 2.72 12.27 3.30
C ILE A 57 1.71 11.25 2.76
N VAL A 58 2.22 10.14 2.22
CA VAL A 58 1.42 9.00 1.76
C VAL A 58 1.96 7.73 2.40
N SER A 59 1.07 6.91 2.92
CA SER A 59 1.38 5.58 3.46
C SER A 59 0.36 4.59 2.92
N GLU A 60 0.83 3.52 2.27
CA GLU A 60 -0.04 2.51 1.65
C GLU A 60 -1.08 3.12 0.69
N GLY A 61 -0.66 4.13 -0.08
CA GLY A 61 -1.55 4.85 -1.00
C GLY A 61 -2.58 5.78 -0.32
N LYS A 62 -2.60 5.86 1.01
CA LYS A 62 -3.48 6.75 1.77
C LYS A 62 -2.73 8.01 2.19
N MET A 63 -3.42 9.13 2.07
CA MET A 63 -2.92 10.44 2.48
C MET A 63 -2.82 10.53 4.00
N ALA A 64 -1.77 11.15 4.53
CA ALA A 64 -1.57 11.30 5.96
C ALA A 64 -2.68 12.16 6.61
N PRO A 65 -3.07 11.93 7.88
CA PRO A 65 -4.22 12.61 8.48
C PRO A 65 -4.16 14.15 8.46
N PHE A 66 -2.96 14.74 8.51
CA PHE A 66 -2.81 16.19 8.45
C PHE A 66 -3.20 16.78 7.09
N THR A 67 -3.19 15.97 6.02
CA THR A 67 -3.51 16.40 4.65
C THR A 67 -5.01 16.33 4.32
N HIS A 68 -5.84 15.69 5.18
CA HIS A 68 -7.29 15.63 4.99
C HIS A 68 -7.93 17.02 4.91
N ASP A 69 -7.44 17.96 5.73
CA ASP A 69 -7.77 19.38 5.62
C ASP A 69 -6.56 20.14 5.07
N PHE A 70 -6.46 20.16 3.75
CA PHE A 70 -5.34 20.78 3.04
C PHE A 70 -5.21 22.29 3.33
N ARG A 71 -6.33 23.00 3.55
CA ARG A 71 -6.29 24.44 3.86
C ARG A 71 -5.65 24.69 5.21
N LYS A 72 -6.05 23.93 6.22
CA LYS A 72 -5.46 24.01 7.56
C LYS A 72 -4.00 23.56 7.59
N ALA A 73 -3.65 22.55 6.79
CA ALA A 73 -2.27 22.11 6.61
C ALA A 73 -1.41 23.21 5.98
N GLN A 74 -1.89 23.82 4.89
CA GLN A 74 -1.18 24.88 4.18
C GLN A 74 -0.99 26.13 5.05
N GLN A 75 -1.97 26.48 5.89
CA GLN A 75 -1.83 27.60 6.84
C GLN A 75 -0.73 27.38 7.89
N ARG A 76 -0.41 26.12 8.20
CA ARG A 76 0.71 25.75 9.10
C ARG A 76 2.04 25.64 8.36
N MET A 77 2.03 25.68 7.03
CA MET A 77 3.22 25.53 6.20
C MET A 77 3.82 26.92 5.94
N PRO A 78 4.98 27.25 6.53
CA PRO A 78 5.65 28.51 6.25
C PRO A 78 6.19 28.54 4.82
N ALA A 79 6.55 29.73 4.35
CA ALA A 79 7.29 29.86 3.09
C ALA A 79 8.64 29.12 3.20
N ILE A 80 9.04 28.45 2.11
CA ILE A 80 10.35 27.78 2.03
C ILE A 80 11.44 28.86 2.18
N PRO A 81 12.34 28.75 3.18
CA PRO A 81 13.39 29.73 3.40
C PRO A 81 14.39 29.78 2.23
N VAL A 82 14.99 30.95 1.99
CA VAL A 82 15.88 31.21 0.84
C VAL A 82 17.17 30.39 0.80
N ASN A 83 17.59 29.81 1.93
CA ASN A 83 18.74 28.93 2.02
C ASN A 83 18.45 27.50 1.50
N ILE A 84 17.18 27.16 1.25
CA ILE A 84 16.76 25.87 0.70
C ILE A 84 16.41 26.07 -0.78
N HIS A 85 17.33 25.66 -1.66
CA HIS A 85 17.14 25.77 -3.11
C HIS A 85 16.34 24.60 -3.71
N SER A 86 16.37 23.44 -3.04
CA SER A 86 15.70 22.22 -3.47
C SER A 86 15.23 21.42 -2.27
N MET A 87 14.19 20.61 -2.46
CA MET A 87 13.61 19.78 -1.42
C MET A 87 13.45 18.35 -1.92
N ASN A 88 14.02 17.41 -1.16
CA ASN A 88 13.95 16.00 -1.51
C ASN A 88 12.66 15.37 -0.98
N PHE A 89 12.02 14.61 -1.85
CA PHE A 89 10.93 13.72 -1.50
C PHE A 89 11.37 12.30 -1.82
N THR A 90 11.27 11.41 -0.83
CA THR A 90 11.51 9.98 -1.02
C THR A 90 10.17 9.29 -1.27
N TRP A 91 10.14 8.41 -2.25
CA TRP A 91 8.94 7.65 -2.57
C TRP A 91 9.29 6.21 -2.88
N GLN A 92 8.36 5.31 -2.58
CA GLN A 92 8.46 3.90 -2.87
C GLN A 92 7.11 3.40 -3.36
N ALA A 93 7.14 2.66 -4.46
CA ALA A 93 5.99 1.92 -4.97
C ALA A 93 6.22 0.43 -4.78
N ALA A 94 5.53 -0.18 -3.83
CA ALA A 94 5.50 -1.63 -3.70
C ALA A 94 4.30 -2.18 -4.48
N GLY A 95 4.57 -2.70 -5.69
CA GLY A 95 3.55 -3.23 -6.61
C GLY A 95 4.02 -3.24 -8.06
N GLN A 96 3.45 -4.12 -8.88
CA GLN A 96 3.72 -4.16 -10.33
C GLN A 96 2.81 -3.19 -11.08
N PHE A 97 2.91 -1.89 -10.79
CA PHE A 97 2.28 -0.89 -11.65
C PHE A 97 3.23 0.29 -11.87
N GLY A 98 3.50 0.58 -13.15
CA GLY A 98 4.27 1.74 -13.55
C GLY A 98 3.51 3.00 -13.18
N PHE A 99 4.05 3.76 -12.23
CA PHE A 99 3.56 5.09 -11.92
C PHE A 99 3.91 6.01 -13.10
N LEU A 100 2.89 6.36 -13.89
CA LEU A 100 2.87 7.33 -14.99
C LEU A 100 3.91 7.13 -16.11
N LYS A 101 3.51 6.45 -17.19
CA LYS A 101 4.20 6.49 -18.50
C LYS A 101 3.85 7.72 -19.35
N ASN A 102 3.15 8.72 -18.80
CA ASN A 102 2.80 9.96 -19.50
C ASN A 102 3.12 11.15 -18.62
N GLY A 103 4.39 11.55 -18.68
CA GLY A 103 4.79 12.92 -18.40
C GLY A 103 4.32 13.82 -19.54
N ILE A 104 3.89 15.02 -19.14
CA ILE A 104 3.63 16.18 -19.99
C ILE A 104 4.83 16.47 -20.90
#